data_AF-A0A3B9T2V7-F1
#
_entry.id   AF-A0A3B9T2V7-F1
#
_cell.length_a   1.000
_cell.length_b   1.000
_cell.length_c   1.000
_cell.angle_alpha   90.00
_cell.angle_beta   90.00
_cell.angle_gamma   90.00
#
_symmetry.space_group_name_H-M   'P 1'
#
loop_
_entity.id
_entity.type
_entity.pdbx_description
1 polymer ?
#
loop_
_entity_poly.entity_id
_entity_poly.type
_entity_poly.pdbx_seq_one_letter_code
_entity_poly.pdbx_strand_id
1 'polypeptide(L)' 'MTMIIDRIEDDYAVLELLHENGEVMYKNIPLLWLPEQASEGDVIVKADGRYAIDSRATQKRRAAAAAKLRAAQE' A
#
# COMPACT_ATOMS: atom_id res chain seq x y z
N MET A 1 -8.57 6.30 4.96
CA MET A 1 -7.48 5.63 5.71
C MET A 1 -6.65 4.82 4.73
N THR A 2 -5.33 5.02 4.73
CA THR A 2 -4.39 4.33 3.84
C THR A 2 -3.47 3.47 4.69
N MET A 3 -3.16 2.26 4.25
CA MET A 3 -2.22 1.38 4.94
C MET A 3 -1.08 1.01 3.98
N ILE A 4 0.15 1.27 4.40
CA ILE A 4 1.35 1.09 3.59
C ILE A 4 2.28 0.15 4.33
N ILE A 5 2.92 -0.78 3.63
CA ILE A 5 4.00 -1.59 4.20
C ILE A 5 5.24 -0.71 4.28
N ASP A 6 5.66 -0.32 5.49
CA ASP A 6 6.87 0.51 5.69
C ASP A 6 8.13 -0.35 5.54
N ARG A 7 8.16 -1.50 6.22
CA ARG A 7 9.24 -2.48 6.13
C ARG A 7 8.76 -3.90 6.41
N ILE A 8 9.50 -4.88 5.90
CA ILE A 8 9.32 -6.30 6.18
C ILE A 8 10.52 -6.81 6.97
N GLU A 9 10.25 -7.36 8.14
CA GLU A 9 11.22 -8.03 9.00
C GLU A 9 11.04 -9.56 8.87
N ASP A 10 11.96 -10.35 9.44
CA ASP A 10 12.01 -11.81 9.26
C ASP A 10 10.66 -12.54 9.51
N ASP A 11 9.87 -12.10 10.50
CA ASP A 11 8.60 -12.76 10.88
C ASP A 11 7.35 -11.85 10.85
N TYR A 12 7.52 -10.52 10.71
CA TYR A 12 6.42 -9.56 10.70
C TYR A 12 6.66 -8.41 9.72
N ALA A 13 5.57 -7.74 9.34
CA ALA A 13 5.62 -6.49 8.60
C ALA A 13 5.19 -5.32 9.47
N VAL A 14 5.84 -4.18 9.28
CA VAL A 14 5.47 -2.90 9.90
C VAL A 14 4.60 -2.14 8.91
N LEU A 15 3.38 -1.81 9.32
CA LEU A 15 2.46 -1.01 8.54
C LEU A 15 2.45 0.43 9.03
N GLU A 16 2.51 1.38 8.10
CA GLU A 16 2.16 2.78 8.32
C GLU A 16 0.67 2.99 7.97
N LEU A 17 -0.11 3.49 8.93
CA LEU A 17 -1.53 3.78 8.83
C LEU A 17 -1.72 5.30 8.81
N LEU A 18 -2.06 5.84 7.64
CA LEU A 18 -2.36 7.26 7.48
C LEU A 18 -3.88 7.49 7.58
N HIS A 19 -4.27 8.21 8.62
CA HIS A 19 -5.64 8.65 8.84
C HIS A 19 -5.95 9.93 8.05
N GLU A 20 -7.23 10.19 7.82
CA GLU A 20 -7.68 11.38 7.05
C GLU A 20 -7.44 12.70 7.80
N ASN A 21 -7.27 12.66 9.12
CA ASN A 21 -6.87 13.78 9.97
C ASN A 21 -5.35 14.08 9.92
N GLY A 22 -4.57 13.32 9.14
CA GLY A 22 -3.11 13.44 9.07
C GLY A 22 -2.35 12.69 10.17
N GLU A 23 -3.05 11.98 11.05
CA GLU A 23 -2.43 11.13 12.07
C GLU A 23 -1.80 9.90 11.42
N VAL A 24 -0.56 9.61 11.85
CA VAL A 24 0.20 8.44 11.40
C VAL A 24 0.33 7.48 12.56
N MET A 25 -0.11 6.24 12.36
CA MET A 25 0.06 5.16 13.32
C MET A 25 0.87 4.02 12.72
N TYR A 26 1.69 3.35 13.53
CA TYR A 26 2.41 2.16 13.11
C TYR A 26 1.80 0.91 13.72
N LYS A 27 1.74 -0.16 12.93
CA LYS A 27 1.19 -1.44 13.37
C LYS A 27 1.99 -2.62 12.82
N ASN A 28 2.42 -3.49 13.72
CA ASN A 28 3.07 -4.74 13.34
C ASN A 28 2.01 -5.81 13.07
N ILE A 29 2.19 -6.56 11.98
CA ILE A 29 1.34 -7.69 11.63
C ILE A 29 2.19 -8.91 11.24
N PRO A 30 1.74 -10.14 11.51
CA PRO A 30 2.42 -11.34 11.02
C PRO A 30 2.50 -11.35 9.49
N LEU A 31 3.62 -11.81 8.92
CA LEU A 31 3.75 -11.95 7.46
C LEU A 31 2.69 -12.88 6.85
N LEU A 32 2.24 -13.87 7.62
CA LEU A 32 1.15 -14.79 7.28
C LEU A 32 -0.18 -14.08 6.95
N TRP A 33 -0.33 -12.82 7.38
CA TRP A 33 -1.53 -12.03 7.11
C TRP A 33 -1.41 -11.20 5.82
N LEU A 34 -0.19 -11.02 5.33
CA LEU A 34 0.08 -10.39 4.04
C LEU A 34 -0.02 -11.42 2.90
N PRO A 35 -0.42 -10.97 1.70
CA PRO A 35 -0.29 -11.80 0.51
C PRO A 35 1.20 -12.04 0.19
N GLU A 36 1.55 -13.23 -0.31
CA GLU A 36 2.94 -13.60 -0.68
C GLU A 36 3.62 -12.62 -1.63
N GLN A 37 2.85 -11.85 -2.39
CA GLN A 37 3.35 -10.89 -3.38
C GLN A 37 3.58 -9.50 -2.79
N ALA A 38 3.24 -9.27 -1.52
CA ALA A 38 3.37 -7.97 -0.88
C ALA A 38 4.84 -7.64 -0.64
N SER A 39 5.21 -6.40 -0.96
CA SER A 39 6.56 -5.88 -0.76
C SER A 39 6.54 -4.56 0.01
N GLU A 40 7.69 -4.13 0.49
CA GLU A 40 7.87 -2.82 1.10
C GLU A 40 7.41 -1.70 0.14
N GLY A 41 6.65 -0.75 0.67
CA GLY A 41 6.02 0.33 -0.08
C GLY A 41 4.66 0.01 -0.69
N ASP A 42 4.18 -1.25 -0.64
CA ASP A 42 2.86 -1.59 -1.16
C ASP A 42 1.73 -1.00 -0.30
N VAL A 43 0.69 -0.53 -0.99
CA VAL A 43 -0.56 -0.12 -0.36
C VAL A 43 -1.47 -1.32 -0.24
N ILE A 44 -1.84 -1.64 0.99
CA ILE A 44 -2.73 -2.74 1.31
C ILE A 44 -4.05 -2.22 1.87
N VAL A 45 -5.10 -2.99 1.66
CA VAL A 45 -6.43 -2.77 2.24
C VAL A 45 -6.81 -3.98 3.08
N LYS A 46 -7.50 -3.72 4.19
CA LYS A 46 -8.04 -4.78 5.03
C LYS A 46 -9.47 -5.10 4.59
N ALA A 47 -9.72 -6.33 4.17
CA ALA A 47 -11.05 -6.84 3.85
C ALA A 47 -11.23 -8.23 4.47
N ASP A 48 -12.35 -8.48 5.14
CA ASP A 48 -12.69 -9.77 5.76
C ASP A 48 -11.58 -10.37 6.65
N GLY A 49 -10.88 -9.52 7.40
CA GLY A 49 -9.82 -9.94 8.31
C GLY A 49 -8.49 -10.29 7.65
N ARG A 50 -8.37 -10.17 6.32
CA ARG A 50 -7.13 -10.38 5.56
C ARG A 50 -6.66 -9.09 4.90
N TYR A 51 -5.35 -9.00 4.62
CA TYR A 51 -4.80 -7.91 3.84
C TYR A 51 -4.76 -8.30 2.36
N ALA A 52 -5.16 -7.37 1.50
CA ALA A 52 -5.06 -7.51 0.06
C ALA A 52 -4.34 -6.28 -0.52
N ILE A 53 -3.53 -6.48 -1.56
CA ILE A 53 -2.88 -5.37 -2.27
C ILE A 53 -3.97 -4.62 -3.04
N ASP A 54 -4.09 -3.31 -2.82
CA ASP A 54 -5.03 -2.49 -3.58
C ASP A 54 -4.50 -2.25 -5.01
N SER A 55 -4.74 -3.24 -5.85
CA SER A 55 -4.38 -3.24 -7.27
C SER A 55 -5.04 -2.09 -8.04
N ARG A 56 -6.17 -1.55 -7.54
CA ARG A 56 -6.90 -0.44 -8.17
C ARG A 56 -6.23 0.89 -7.88
N ALA A 57 -5.80 1.14 -6.64
CA ALA A 57 -4.98 2.29 -6.29
C ALA A 57 -3.63 2.27 -7.04
N THR A 58 -3.00 1.10 -7.12
CA THR A 58 -1.76 0.88 -7.88
C THR A 58 -1.93 1.14 -9.38
N GLN A 59 -3.01 0.65 -10.00
CA GLN A 59 -3.30 0.93 -11.41
C GLN A 59 -3.69 2.39 -11.66
N LYS A 60 -4.43 3.02 -10.74
CA LYS A 60 -4.84 4.43 -10.87
C LYS A 60 -3.63 5.37 -10.78
N ARG A 61 -2.64 5.06 -9.93
CA ARG A 61 -1.33 5.75 -9.91
C ARG A 61 -0.55 5.55 -11.21
N ARG A 62 -0.46 4.32 -11.73
CA ARG A 62 0.20 4.05 -13.01
C ARG A 62 -0.46 4.77 -14.20
N ALA A 63 -1.78 4.79 -14.26
CA ALA A 63 -2.52 5.49 -15.31
C ALA A 63 -2.31 7.02 -15.25
N ALA A 64 -2.29 7.61 -14.06
CA ALA A 64 -2.02 9.03 -13.88
C ALA A 64 -0.59 9.43 -14.27
N ALA A 65 0.40 8.57 -14.01
CA ALA A 65 1.79 8.77 -14.43
C ALA A 65 1.94 8.70 -15.97
N ALA A 66 1.26 7.75 -16.62
CA ALA A 66 1.27 7.62 -18.08
C ALA A 66 0.58 8.80 -18.79
N ALA A 67 -0.48 9.35 -18.22
CA ALA A 67 -1.21 10.48 -18.80
C ALA A 67 -0.36 11.76 -18.88
N LYS A 68 0.52 12.01 -17.90
CA LYS A 68 1.41 13.20 -17.90
C LYS A 68 2.49 13.16 -18.99
N LEU A 69 2.90 11.97 -19.44
CA LEU A 69 3.92 11.80 -20.47
C LEU A 69 3.42 12.15 -21.88
N ARG A 70 2.13 11.99 -22.15
CA ARG A 70 1.53 12.38 -23.43
C ARG A 70 1.27 13.88 -23.55
N ALA A 71 0.88 14.54 -22.45
CA ALA A 71 0.58 15.98 -22.45
C ALA A 71 1.83 16.88 -22.58
N ALA A 72 3.04 16.34 -22.43
CA ALA A 72 4.29 17.08 -22.59
C ALA A 72 4.89 16.95 -24.00
N GLN A 73 4.18 16.32 -24.96
CA GLN A 73 4.60 16.13 -26.35
C GLN A 73 3.70 16.86 -27.37
N GLU A 74 2.80 17.75 -26.92
CA GLU A 74 2.01 18.65 -27.77
C GLU A 74 2.49 20.10 -27.66
#